data_AF-A0A6A3GW28-F1
#
_entry.id   AF-A0A6A3GW28-F1
#
_cell.length_a   1.000
_cell.length_b   1.000
_cell.length_c   1.000
_cell.angle_alpha   90.00
_cell.angle_beta   90.00
_cell.angle_gamma   90.00
#
_symmetry.space_group_name_H-M   'P 1'
#
loop_
_entity.id
_entity.type
_entity.pdbx_description
1 polymer ?
#
loop_
_entity_poly.entity_id
_entity_poly.type
_entity_poly.pdbx_seq_one_letter_code
_entity_poly.pdbx_strand_id
1 'polypeptide(L)'
;SSSANIETLHDFCKTLDAGAYLVSAGEDGIGHCFVVISQGPGKRLIALDSFDSKRDPPMVVIPLRYQQWIKHVKWICCVALKPGYQCRHGKRKSKTQRKREKCLKEQQQQ
;
A
#
# COMPACT_ATOMS: atom_id res chain seq x y z
N SER A 1 18.26 -11.84 -9.75
CA SER A 1 17.10 -11.10 -9.21
C SER A 1 16.85 -11.60 -7.81
N SER A 2 17.10 -10.81 -6.76
CA SER A 2 16.81 -11.26 -5.39
C SER A 2 15.29 -11.34 -5.22
N SER A 3 14.76 -12.55 -5.14
CA SER A 3 13.35 -12.81 -4.87
C SER A 3 13.12 -12.83 -3.38
N ALA A 4 12.51 -11.79 -2.82
CA ALA A 4 12.04 -11.84 -1.44
C ALA A 4 10.86 -12.82 -1.38
N ASN A 5 11.08 -13.95 -0.72
CA ASN A 5 10.06 -14.96 -0.44
C ASN A 5 9.24 -14.57 0.81
N ILE A 6 8.31 -15.42 1.23
CA ILE A 6 7.49 -15.15 2.43
C ILE A 6 8.32 -14.94 3.71
N GLU A 7 9.45 -15.65 3.87
CA GLU A 7 10.30 -15.53 5.06
C GLU A 7 10.98 -14.16 5.10
N THR A 8 11.60 -13.75 3.98
CA THR A 8 12.21 -12.42 3.85
C THR A 8 11.17 -11.32 4.06
N LEU A 9 9.96 -11.47 3.50
CA LEU A 9 8.87 -10.51 3.70
C LEU A 9 8.45 -10.45 5.17
N HIS A 10 8.31 -11.60 5.82
CA HIS A 10 7.89 -11.68 7.20
C HIS A 10 8.89 -11.01 8.13
N ASP A 11 10.19 -11.26 7.95
CA ASP A 11 11.23 -10.63 8.76
C ASP A 11 11.39 -9.13 8.48
N PHE A 12 11.23 -8.70 7.23
CA PHE A 12 11.11 -7.27 6.91
C PHE A 12 9.92 -6.62 7.61
N CYS A 13 8.74 -7.26 7.55
CA CYS A 13 7.53 -6.72 8.17
C CYS A 13 7.63 -6.65 9.71
N LYS A 14 8.44 -7.50 10.34
CA LYS A 14 8.69 -7.43 11.80
C LYS A 14 9.43 -6.16 12.22
N THR A 15 10.13 -5.49 11.31
CA THR A 15 10.84 -4.23 11.62
C THR A 15 9.97 -3.00 11.35
N LEU A 16 8.76 -3.18 10.80
CA LEU A 16 7.87 -2.08 10.45
C LEU A 16 7.16 -1.51 11.68
N ASP A 17 6.98 -0.18 11.66
CA ASP A 17 6.09 0.52 12.57
C ASP A 17 4.66 -0.05 12.50
N ALA A 18 3.85 0.28 13.50
CA ALA A 18 2.44 -0.07 13.49
C ALA A 18 1.74 0.62 12.31
N GLY A 19 0.99 -0.14 11.51
CA GLY A 19 0.35 0.38 10.32
C GLY A 19 -0.21 -0.70 9.40
N ALA A 20 -0.89 -0.25 8.35
CA ALA A 20 -1.38 -1.09 7.27
C ALA A 20 -0.49 -0.89 6.03
N TYR A 21 -0.03 -1.99 5.45
CA TYR A 21 0.90 -2.04 4.34
C TYR A 21 0.28 -2.82 3.19
N LEU A 22 0.24 -2.24 1.99
CA LEU A 22 -0.17 -2.94 0.78
C LEU A 22 1.06 -3.61 0.19
N VAL A 23 0.95 -4.91 -0.05
CA VAL A 23 2.00 -5.74 -0.63
C VAL A 23 1.55 -6.20 -2.00
N SER A 24 2.42 -6.06 -2.99
CA SER A 24 2.27 -6.73 -4.28
C SER A 24 3.26 -7.87 -4.37
N ALA A 25 2.75 -9.07 -4.59
CA ALA A 25 3.52 -10.29 -4.73
C ALA A 25 3.04 -11.11 -5.94
N GLY A 26 3.83 -12.07 -6.38
CA GLY A 26 3.46 -12.93 -7.51
C GLY A 26 4.63 -13.64 -8.15
N GLU A 27 4.35 -14.50 -9.12
CA GLU A 27 5.35 -15.23 -9.92
C GLU A 27 4.80 -15.36 -11.35
N ASP A 28 5.67 -15.37 -12.36
CA ASP A 28 5.37 -15.75 -13.74
C ASP A 28 4.09 -15.13 -14.35
N GLY A 29 3.91 -13.83 -14.15
CA GLY A 29 2.80 -13.06 -14.73
C GLY A 29 1.52 -13.03 -13.89
N ILE A 30 1.43 -13.82 -12.81
CA ILE A 30 0.32 -13.75 -11.85
C ILE A 30 0.74 -12.83 -10.72
N GLY A 31 0.22 -11.60 -10.72
CA GLY A 31 0.39 -10.63 -9.64
C GLY A 31 -0.85 -10.59 -8.75
N HIS A 32 -0.64 -10.57 -7.44
CA HIS A 32 -1.70 -10.44 -6.44
C HIS A 32 -1.30 -9.42 -5.39
N CYS A 33 -2.29 -8.69 -4.88
CA CYS A 33 -2.08 -7.65 -3.88
C CYS A 33 -2.91 -7.95 -2.63
N PHE A 34 -2.28 -7.79 -1.47
CA PHE A 34 -2.92 -8.03 -0.18
C PHE A 34 -2.40 -7.06 0.87
N VAL A 35 -3.12 -6.93 1.98
CA VAL A 35 -2.76 -6.01 3.05
C VAL A 35 -2.08 -6.77 4.19
N VAL A 36 -0.97 -6.25 4.70
CA VAL A 36 -0.34 -6.65 5.94
C VAL A 36 -0.61 -5.59 6.99
N ILE A 37 -1.11 -6.01 8.16
CA ILE A 37 -1.20 -5.14 9.32
C ILE A 37 -0.04 -5.49 10.25
N SER A 38 0.82 -4.50 10.50
CA SER A 38 1.82 -4.52 11.56
C SER A 38 1.23 -3.87 12.81
N GLN A 39 1.38 -4.54 13.95
CA GLN A 39 1.09 -3.96 15.27
C GLN A 39 2.33 -3.27 15.87
N GLY A 40 3.40 -3.11 15.09
CA GLY A 40 4.68 -2.53 15.50
C GLY A 40 5.81 -3.57 15.59
N PRO A 41 7.05 -3.10 15.84
CA PRO A 41 8.23 -3.94 15.75
C PRO A 41 8.17 -5.18 16.65
N GLY A 42 8.49 -6.35 16.09
CA GLY A 42 8.49 -7.63 16.79
C GLY A 42 7.11 -8.16 17.21
N LYS A 43 6.02 -7.46 16.84
CA LYS A 43 4.65 -7.90 17.13
C LYS A 43 4.13 -8.85 16.04
N ARG A 44 2.95 -9.41 16.30
CA ARG A 44 2.27 -10.31 15.37
C ARG A 44 1.92 -9.58 14.08
N LEU A 45 2.18 -10.24 12.96
CA LEU A 45 1.83 -9.78 11.61
C LEU A 45 0.61 -10.56 11.12
N ILE A 46 -0.40 -9.83 10.63
CA ILE A 46 -1.61 -10.40 10.04
C ILE A 46 -1.74 -9.94 8.59
N ALA A 47 -2.23 -10.83 7.74
CA ALA A 47 -2.55 -10.57 6.35
C ALA A 47 -4.07 -10.56 6.16
N LEU A 48 -4.52 -9.63 5.33
CA LEU A 48 -5.89 -9.52 4.83
C LEU A 48 -5.82 -9.78 3.31
N ASP A 49 -6.17 -11.00 2.94
CA ASP A 49 -5.94 -11.53 1.58
C ASP A 49 -7.20 -12.10 0.93
N SER A 50 -8.15 -12.55 1.74
CA SER A 50 -9.34 -13.24 1.24
C SER A 50 -10.61 -12.57 1.72
N PHE A 51 -11.63 -12.63 0.88
CA PHE A 51 -12.98 -12.16 1.16
C PHE A 51 -13.90 -13.36 1.40
N ASP A 52 -14.71 -13.29 2.45
CA ASP A 52 -15.73 -14.27 2.82
C ASP A 52 -17.02 -13.52 3.14
N SER A 53 -17.99 -13.60 2.22
CA SER A 53 -19.28 -12.91 2.34
C SER A 53 -20.14 -13.37 3.52
N LYS A 54 -19.78 -14.49 4.18
CA LYS A 54 -20.49 -15.01 5.35
C LYS A 54 -19.97 -14.43 6.67
N ARG A 55 -18.92 -13.62 6.65
CA ARG A 55 -18.31 -13.00 7.84
C ARG A 55 -18.64 -11.52 7.96
N ASP A 56 -18.58 -11.02 9.18
CA ASP A 56 -18.60 -9.58 9.48
C ASP A 56 -17.45 -9.22 10.44
N PRO A 57 -16.44 -8.43 10.01
CA PRO A 57 -16.26 -7.91 8.66
C PRO A 57 -15.94 -9.04 7.67
N PRO A 58 -16.25 -8.88 6.37
CA PRO A 58 -16.13 -9.94 5.36
C PRO A 58 -14.67 -10.25 4.95
N MET A 59 -13.68 -9.64 5.61
CA MET A 59 -12.27 -9.94 5.35
C MET A 59 -11.77 -11.07 6.25
N VAL A 60 -11.13 -12.06 5.64
CA VAL A 60 -10.48 -13.15 6.36
C VAL A 60 -9.10 -12.67 6.83
N VAL A 61 -8.91 -12.68 8.15
CA VAL A 61 -7.64 -12.34 8.79
C VAL A 61 -6.84 -13.61 9.03
N ILE A 62 -5.65 -13.72 8.45
CA ILE A 62 -4.75 -14.85 8.68
C ILE A 62 -3.33 -14.40 9.07
N PRO A 63 -2.54 -15.21 9.79
CA PRO A 63 -1.13 -14.90 10.02
C PRO A 63 -0.36 -14.76 8.70
N LEU A 64 0.49 -13.75 8.57
CA LEU A 64 1.27 -13.51 7.35
C LEU A 64 2.06 -14.75 6.89
N ARG A 65 2.64 -15.50 7.83
CA ARG A 65 3.38 -16.74 7.54
C ARG A 65 2.58 -17.83 6.80
N TYR A 66 1.25 -17.74 6.75
CA TYR A 66 0.40 -18.70 6.04
C TYR A 66 0.21 -18.34 4.55
N GLN A 67 0.68 -17.18 4.10
CA GLN A 67 0.78 -16.79 2.69
C GLN A 67 1.94 -17.51 1.97
N GLN A 68 1.97 -18.84 2.02
CA GLN A 68 3.04 -19.65 1.41
C GLN A 68 3.07 -19.58 -0.12
N TRP A 69 2.01 -19.10 -0.76
CA TRP A 69 1.97 -18.85 -2.20
C TRP A 69 2.92 -17.72 -2.64
N ILE A 70 3.40 -16.89 -1.70
CA ILE A 70 4.31 -15.77 -1.99
C ILE A 70 5.72 -16.27 -2.27
N LYS A 71 6.08 -16.25 -3.56
CA LYS A 71 7.42 -16.57 -4.03
C LYS A 71 8.28 -15.35 -4.33
N HIS A 72 7.66 -14.29 -4.86
CA HIS A 72 8.34 -13.01 -5.09
C HIS A 72 7.49 -11.84 -4.63
N VAL A 73 8.05 -10.99 -3.77
CA VAL A 73 7.49 -9.67 -3.46
C VAL A 73 8.04 -8.65 -4.46
N LYS A 74 7.14 -7.90 -5.11
CA LYS A 74 7.49 -6.83 -6.05
C LYS A 74 7.68 -5.50 -5.33
N TRP A 75 6.74 -5.13 -4.47
CA TRP A 75 6.81 -3.93 -3.67
C TRP A 75 5.90 -4.02 -2.43
N ILE A 76 6.21 -3.18 -1.45
CA ILE A 76 5.40 -2.96 -0.26
C ILE A 76 5.32 -1.45 -0.01
N CYS A 77 4.14 -0.94 0.33
CA CYS A 77 3.95 0.46 0.69
C CYS A 77 3.01 0.63 1.88
N CYS A 78 3.26 1.62 2.73
CA CYS A 78 2.36 1.96 3.83
C CYS A 78 1.12 2.70 3.29
N VAL A 79 -0.08 2.22 3.64
CA VAL A 79 -1.37 2.78 3.21
C VAL A 79 -2.03 3.57 4.33
N ALA A 80 -1.93 3.08 5.57
CA ALA A 80 -2.36 3.82 6.73
C ALA A 80 -1.28 4.85 7.09
N LEU A 81 -1.41 6.02 6.50
CA LEU A 81 -0.57 7.16 6.83
C LEU A 81 -0.81 7.56 8.29
N LYS A 82 0.23 8.04 8.97
CA LYS A 82 0.15 8.50 10.37
C LYS A 82 -1.10 9.37 10.57
N PRO A 83 -1.82 9.25 11.71
CA PRO A 83 -2.85 10.22 12.07
C PRO A 83 -2.27 11.63 11.94
N GLY A 84 -2.83 12.46 11.05
CA GLY A 84 -2.31 13.79 10.75
C GLY A 84 -1.45 13.91 9.48
N TYR A 85 -1.28 12.86 8.67
CA TYR A 85 -0.68 13.01 7.35
C TYR A 85 -1.54 13.90 6.46
N GLN A 86 -0.99 15.05 6.10
CA GLN A 86 -1.51 15.91 5.07
C GLN A 86 -0.72 15.66 3.79
N CYS A 87 -1.40 15.17 2.75
CA CYS A 87 -0.78 14.99 1.45
C CYS A 87 -0.22 16.33 0.94
N ARG A 88 1.11 16.43 0.80
CA ARG A 88 1.80 17.64 0.33
C ARG A 88 1.42 18.03 -1.11
N HIS A 89 0.71 17.17 -1.84
CA HIS A 89 0.31 17.41 -3.22
C HIS A 89 -0.96 18.27 -3.36
N GLY A 90 -1.55 18.74 -2.26
CA GLY A 90 -2.80 19.51 -2.26
C GLY A 90 -2.79 20.88 -2.97
N LYS A 91 -1.66 21.33 -3.55
CA LYS A 91 -1.60 22.62 -4.27
C LYS A 91 -0.84 22.58 -5.60
N ARG A 92 -0.51 21.40 -6.14
CA ARG A 92 0.12 21.36 -7.47
C ARG A 92 -0.96 21.51 -8.54
N LYS A 93 -1.15 22.74 -9.00
CA LYS A 93 -2.00 23.02 -10.18
C LYS A 93 -1.54 22.13 -11.33
N SER A 94 -2.48 21.43 -11.96
CA SER A 94 -2.20 20.64 -13.16
C SER A 94 -1.67 21.54 -14.28
N LYS A 95 -0.98 20.97 -15.27
CA LYS A 95 -0.50 21.72 -16.44
C LYS A 95 -1.64 22.49 -17.12
N THR A 96 -2.82 21.88 -17.18
CA THR A 96 -4.05 22.48 -17.73
C THR A 96 -4.55 23.64 -16.90
N GLN A 97 -4.60 23.50 -15.56
CA GLN A 97 -5.01 24.58 -14.66
C GLN A 97 -4.07 25.80 -14.77
N ARG A 98 -2.75 25.56 -14.83
CA ARG A 98 -1.77 26.64 -15.04
C ARG A 98 -1.97 27.36 -16.37
N LYS A 99 -2.25 26.62 -17.45
CA LYS A 99 -2.50 27.21 -18.77
C LYS A 99 -3.77 28.07 -18.79
N ARG A 100 -4.86 27.60 -18.19
CA ARG A 100 -6.13 28.34 -18.11
C ARG A 100 -5.97 29.66 -17.33
N GLU A 101 -5.31 29.64 -16.18
CA GLU A 101 -5.07 30.85 -15.40
C GLU A 101 -4.18 31.87 -16.13
N LYS A 102 -3.19 31.40 -16.90
CA LYS A 102 -2.36 32.29 -17.73
C LYS A 102 -3.22 33.01 -18.76
N CYS A 103 -4.07 32.29 -19.50
CA CYS A 103 -4.97 32.90 -20.49
C CYS A 103 -5.96 33.88 -19.85
N LEU A 104 -6.51 33.56 -18.67
CA LEU A 104 -7.43 34.45 -17.94
C LEU A 104 -6.75 35.76 -17.51
N LYS A 105 -5.48 35.70 -17.07
CA LYS A 105 -4.71 36.90 -16.72
C LYS A 105 -4.40 37.78 -17.93
N GLU A 106 -4.09 37.17 -19.06
CA GLU A 106 -3.83 37.89 -20.32
C GLU A 106 -5.09 38.58 -20.85
N GLN A 107 -6.27 37.97 -20.69
CA GLN A 107 -7.56 38.58 -21.07
C GLN A 107 -8.01 39.72 -20.16
N GLN A 108 -7.57 39.75 -18.89
CA GLN A 108 -7.91 40.82 -17.94
C GLN A 108 -7.00 42.06 -18.05
N GLN A 109 -5.92 41.99 -18.85
CA GLN A 109 -4.97 43.09 -19.08
C GLN A 109 -5.19 43.79 -20.43
N GLN A 110 -6.27 43.47 -21.13
CA GLN A 110 -6.78 44.16 -22.33
C GLN A 110 -8.06 44.90 -22.00
#